data_AF-A0A966PWK7-F1
#
_entry.id   AF-A0A966PWK7-F1
#
_cell.length_a   1.000
_cell.length_b   1.000
_cell.length_c   1.000
_cell.angle_alpha   90.00
_cell.angle_beta   90.00
_cell.angle_gamma   90.00
#
_symmetry.space_group_name_H-M   'P 1'
#
loop_
_entity.id
_entity.type
_entity.pdbx_description
1 polymer ?
#
loop_
_entity_poly.entity_id
_entity_poly.type
_entity_poly.pdbx_seq_one_letter_code
_entity_poly.pdbx_strand_id
1 'polypeptide(L)' 'MLYDMTDPVKPMFRQYINLSIPGGDIILGTAGDVSPEGVLFLEAAQSPTGKPMVVVSYELSGSVAFFEVTAPGSSK' A
#
# COMPACT_ATOMS: atom_id res chain seq x y z
N MET A 1 -2.63 -7.35 -0.86
CA MET A 1 -2.23 -8.31 0.20
C MET A 1 -0.74 -8.16 0.44
N LEU A 2 -0.27 -8.30 1.67
CA LEU A 2 1.14 -8.21 2.05
C LEU A 2 1.59 -9.56 2.60
N TYR A 3 2.66 -10.08 2.03
CA TYR A 3 3.32 -11.31 2.46
C TYR A 3 4.78 -11.02 2.77
N ASP A 4 5.28 -11.65 3.83
CA ASP A 4 6.70 -11.76 4.09
C ASP A 4 7.23 -12.97 3.32
N MET A 5 8.19 -12.70 2.42
CA MET A 5 8.83 -13.68 1.55
C MET A 5 10.31 -13.87 1.88
N THR A 6 10.73 -13.58 3.12
CA THR A 6 12.10 -13.82 3.58
C THR A 6 12.51 -15.29 3.36
N ASP A 7 11.58 -16.21 3.59
CA ASP A 7 11.67 -17.59 3.12
C ASP A 7 10.69 -17.79 1.95
N PRO A 8 11.18 -17.89 0.69
CA PRO A 8 10.32 -17.98 -0.49
C PRO A 8 9.56 -19.30 -0.59
N VAL A 9 9.98 -20.37 0.11
CA VAL A 9 9.23 -21.64 0.15
C VAL A 9 8.21 -21.68 1.29
N LYS A 10 8.25 -20.68 2.19
CA LYS A 10 7.32 -20.55 3.32
C LYS A 10 6.84 -19.09 3.49
N PRO A 11 6.09 -18.55 2.51
CA PRO A 11 5.58 -17.20 2.60
C PRO A 11 4.63 -17.05 3.80
N MET A 12 4.76 -15.95 4.54
CA MET A 12 3.91 -15.65 5.69
C MET A 12 2.98 -14.49 5.35
N PHE A 13 1.67 -14.69 5.46
CA PHE A 13 0.72 -13.59 5.37
C PHE A 13 0.96 -12.60 6.51
N ARG A 14 1.05 -11.31 6.18
CA ARG A 14 1.22 -10.23 7.15
C ARG A 14 -0.03 -9.39 7.30
N GLN A 15 -0.59 -8.92 6.19
CA GLN A 15 -1.71 -7.98 6.23
C GLN A 15 -2.49 -7.97 4.92
N TYR A 16 -3.74 -7.51 4.99
CA TYR A 16 -4.52 -7.11 3.84
C TYR A 16 -5.00 -5.68 4.05
N ILE A 17 -4.73 -4.82 3.07
CA ILE A 17 -5.22 -3.45 3.01
C ILE A 17 -6.06 -3.35 1.74
N ASN A 18 -7.28 -2.88 1.88
CA ASN A 18 -8.17 -2.56 0.78
C ASN A 18 -8.86 -1.24 1.11
N LEU A 19 -8.67 -0.25 0.24
CA LEU A 19 -9.21 1.09 0.39
C LEU A 19 -10.35 1.36 -0.61
N SER A 20 -10.72 0.37 -1.42
CA SER A 20 -11.88 0.48 -2.30
C SER A 20 -13.17 0.54 -1.49
N ILE A 21 -14.11 1.34 -1.98
CA ILE A 21 -15.42 1.55 -1.37
C ILE A 21 -16.46 0.86 -2.26
N PRO A 22 -17.07 -0.25 -1.80
CA PRO A 22 -18.11 -0.93 -2.56
C PRO A 22 -19.28 -0.01 -2.87
N GLY A 23 -19.71 0.03 -4.14
CA GLY A 23 -20.79 0.90 -4.61
C GLY A 23 -20.38 2.35 -4.89
N GLY A 24 -19.12 2.73 -4.66
CA GLY A 24 -18.57 3.99 -5.11
C GLY A 24 -18.37 4.02 -6.63
N ASP A 25 -18.34 5.24 -7.18
CA ASP A 25 -18.19 5.49 -8.61
C ASP A 25 -16.75 5.95 -8.90
N ILE A 26 -16.08 5.24 -9.82
CA ILE A 26 -14.68 5.52 -10.19
C ILE A 26 -14.56 6.88 -10.88
N ILE A 27 -15.50 7.22 -11.75
CA ILE A 27 -15.49 8.47 -12.53
C ILE A 27 -15.78 9.67 -11.63
N LEU A 28 -16.63 9.50 -10.61
CA LEU A 28 -16.91 10.54 -9.62
C LEU A 28 -15.90 10.57 -8.46
N GLY A 29 -14.90 9.68 -8.45
CA GLY A 29 -13.86 9.62 -7.42
C GLY A 29 -14.34 9.15 -6.04
N THR A 30 -15.50 8.49 -5.96
CA THR A 30 -16.09 8.01 -4.69
C THR A 30 -15.82 6.53 -4.42
N ALA A 31 -15.12 5.84 -5.34
CA ALA A 31 -14.77 4.43 -5.22
C ALA A 31 -13.56 4.12 -4.32
N GLY A 32 -12.88 5.15 -3.78
CA GLY A 32 -11.61 4.97 -3.08
C GLY A 32 -10.48 4.59 -4.03
N ASP A 33 -9.44 3.92 -3.52
CA ASP A 33 -8.31 3.47 -4.32
C ASP A 33 -8.58 2.09 -4.96
N VAL A 34 -8.55 2.01 -6.30
CA VAL A 34 -9.00 0.85 -7.07
C VAL A 34 -8.00 0.46 -8.16
N SER A 35 -7.70 -0.83 -8.28
CA SER A 35 -6.75 -1.41 -9.24
C SER A 35 -5.29 -1.01 -8.96
N PRO A 36 -4.69 -1.47 -7.85
CA PRO A 36 -3.27 -1.24 -7.59
C PRO A 36 -2.40 -1.96 -8.63
N GLU A 37 -1.50 -1.23 -9.29
CA GLU A 37 -0.61 -1.77 -10.34
C GLU A 37 0.87 -1.58 -9.98
N GLY A 38 1.28 -0.32 -9.83
CA GLY A 38 2.66 0.03 -9.53
C GLY A 38 2.93 0.01 -8.03
N VAL A 39 4.07 -0.55 -7.63
CA VAL A 39 4.55 -0.54 -6.25
C VAL A 39 6.00 -0.07 -6.22
N LEU A 40 6.27 0.96 -5.44
CA LEU A 40 7.61 1.50 -5.20
C LEU A 40 7.89 1.55 -3.70
N PHE A 41 9.03 1.00 -3.30
CA PHE A 41 9.53 1.17 -1.94
C PHE A 41 10.51 2.33 -1.88
N LEU A 42 10.36 3.20 -0.88
CA LEU A 42 11.30 4.27 -0.56
C LEU A 42 11.92 4.00 0.80
N GLU A 43 13.24 4.00 0.86
CA GLU A 43 13.96 3.99 2.13
C GLU A 43 13.71 5.30 2.89
N ALA A 44 13.93 5.27 4.20
CA ALA A 44 13.75 6.43 5.08
C ALA A 44 14.46 7.70 4.58
N ALA A 45 15.67 7.56 4.02
CA ALA A 45 16.46 8.68 3.51
C ALA A 45 15.89 9.33 2.24
N GLN A 46 15.06 8.61 1.48
CA GLN A 46 14.41 9.10 0.25
C GLN A 46 12.99 9.60 0.51
N SER A 47 12.47 9.34 1.72
CA SER A 47 11.11 9.68 2.11
C SER A 47 11.02 11.09 2.69
N PRO A 48 10.01 11.89 2.30
CA PRO A 48 9.81 13.24 2.85
C PRO A 48 9.47 13.23 4.35
N THR A 49 9.07 12.10 4.92
CA THR A 49 8.76 11.96 6.35
C THR A 49 9.92 11.39 7.18
N GLY A 50 11.04 11.05 6.55
CA GLY A 50 12.17 10.39 7.21
C GLY A 50 11.89 8.95 7.66
N LYS A 51 10.80 8.34 7.19
CA LYS A 51 10.39 6.96 7.51
C LYS A 51 10.21 6.15 6.22
N PRO A 52 10.53 4.84 6.23
CA PRO A 52 10.35 4.00 5.05
C PRO A 52 8.87 3.98 4.62
N MET A 53 8.61 3.95 3.32
CA MET A 53 7.25 3.95 2.79
C MET A 53 7.11 3.11 1.52
N VAL A 54 5.89 2.62 1.31
CA VAL A 54 5.45 1.99 0.07
C VAL A 54 4.51 2.96 -0.64
N VAL A 55 4.82 3.28 -1.89
CA VAL A 55 4.00 4.07 -2.80
C VAL A 55 3.28 3.12 -3.75
N VAL A 56 1.97 3.28 -3.88
CA VAL A 56 1.14 2.45 -4.76
C VAL A 56 0.37 3.33 -5.72
N SER A 57 0.48 3.04 -7.02
CA SER A 57 -0.35 3.68 -8.05
C SER A 57 -1.56 2.82 -8.38
N TYR A 58 -2.71 3.47 -8.53
CA TYR A 58 -3.99 2.83 -8.81
C TYR A 58 -4.48 3.25 -10.19
N GLU A 59 -4.53 2.32 -11.14
CA GLU A 59 -4.80 2.61 -12.55
C GLU A 59 -6.22 3.14 -12.77
N LEU A 60 -7.22 2.45 -12.21
CA LEU A 60 -8.62 2.78 -12.48
C LEU A 60 -9.07 4.03 -11.73
N SER A 61 -8.70 4.18 -10.45
CA SER A 61 -9.02 5.39 -9.69
C SER A 61 -8.11 6.58 -10.03
N GLY A 62 -7.00 6.36 -10.76
CA GLY A 62 -6.04 7.40 -11.12
C GLY A 62 -5.33 8.03 -9.91
N SER A 63 -5.32 7.34 -8.77
CA SER A 63 -4.78 7.83 -7.50
C SER A 63 -3.41 7.24 -7.18
N VAL A 64 -2.69 7.88 -6.26
CA VAL A 64 -1.44 7.38 -5.69
C VAL A 64 -1.54 7.46 -4.17
N ALA A 65 -1.33 6.34 -3.50
CA ALA A 65 -1.33 6.26 -2.03
C ALA A 65 0.07 5.99 -1.49
N PHE A 66 0.33 6.49 -0.28
CA PHE A 66 1.58 6.34 0.45
C PHE A 66 1.30 5.63 1.76
N PHE A 67 2.01 4.55 2.02
CA PHE A 67 1.90 3.75 3.24
C PHE A 67 3.23 3.78 3.99
N GLU A 68 3.22 4.30 5.22
CA GLU A 68 4.37 4.19 6.12
C GLU A 68 4.59 2.72 6.50
N VAL A 69 5.85 2.26 6.45
CA VAL A 69 6.21 0.93 6.93
C VAL A 69 6.64 1.03 8.39
N THR A 70 5.86 0.41 9.27
CA THR A 70 6.16 0.34 10.71
C THR A 70 6.78 -1.02 11.06
N ALA A 71 7.63 -1.03 12.09
CA ALA A 71 8.17 -2.28 12.60
C ALA A 71 7.08 -3.10 13.32
N PRO A 72 7.12 -4.43 13.30
CA PRO A 72 6.23 -5.25 14.11
C PRO A 72 6.34 -4.83 15.59
N GLY A 73 5.24 -4.36 16.19
CA GLY A 73 5.19 -3.94 17.59
C GLY A 73 5.38 -2.43 17.84
N SER A 74 5.62 -1.62 16.81
CA SER A 74 5.64 -0.16 16.95
C SER A 74 4.26 0.44 16.64
N SER A 75 3.27 0.10 17.45
CA SER A 75 2.01 0.85 17.47
C SER A 75 2.17 2.03 18.43
N LYS A 76 2.04 3.24 17.92
CA LYS A 76 1.51 4.37 18.69
C LYS A 76 0.10 4.63 18.22
#